data_AF-A0A2Z5QXA5-F1
#
_entry.id   AF-A0A2Z5QXA5-F1
#
_cell.length_a   1.000
_cell.length_b   1.000
_cell.length_c   1.000
_cell.angle_alpha   90.00
_cell.angle_beta   90.00
_cell.angle_gamma   90.00
#
_symmetry.space_group_name_H-M   'P 1'
#
loop_
_entity.id
_entity.type
_entity.pdbx_description
1 polymer ?
#
loop_
_entity_poly.entity_id
_entity_poly.type
_entity_poly.pdbx_seq_one_letter_code
_entity_poly.pdbx_strand_id
1 'polypeptide(L)'
;MTRYRWGITGACILFLAGVIVYNLREFLAYDYLVYYAGGKSVNWFLDYPSNLYDLDILRETVRAENFRYIFGDSGLWLAFTYPPFASLLFIPASFLPLRVAIGLHLAFFVPIAFYCAKVLRDYLAKRNSRLLFEKYLSPFSFIVLCAALILLSAPWRNNFLYGQINPYLLVLILYDLLRPGTRIPRGVFIGIAAGIKLTPLAIGVLF
;
A
#
# COMPACT_ATOMS: atom_id res chain seq x y z
N MET A 1 -38.21 -3.91 7.01
CA MET A 1 -37.07 -3.36 6.24
C MET A 1 -35.71 -4.03 6.55
N THR A 2 -35.58 -4.87 7.59
CA THR A 2 -34.30 -5.49 8.00
C THR A 2 -33.83 -6.65 7.10
N ARG A 3 -34.74 -7.43 6.51
CA ARG A 3 -34.41 -8.61 5.69
C ARG A 3 -33.64 -8.26 4.39
N TYR A 4 -33.91 -7.11 3.78
CA TYR A 4 -33.21 -6.65 2.57
C TYR A 4 -31.76 -6.20 2.83
N ARG A 5 -31.44 -5.76 4.05
CA ARG A 5 -30.10 -5.23 4.39
C ARG A 5 -29.02 -6.33 4.45
N TRP A 6 -29.42 -7.55 4.79
CA TRP A 6 -28.51 -8.71 4.76
C TRP A 6 -28.17 -9.13 3.34
N GLY A 7 -29.14 -9.10 2.42
CA GLY A 7 -28.89 -9.35 1.00
C GLY A 7 -27.93 -8.34 0.38
N ILE A 8 -28.11 -7.05 0.68
CA ILE A 8 -27.22 -6.00 0.18
C ILE A 8 -25.81 -6.13 0.76
N THR A 9 -25.68 -6.42 2.06
CA THR A 9 -24.37 -6.67 2.69
C THR A 9 -23.66 -7.85 2.03
N GLY A 10 -24.36 -8.95 1.80
CA GLY A 10 -23.82 -10.11 1.09
C GLY A 10 -23.33 -9.75 -0.32
N ALA A 11 -24.12 -8.98 -1.08
CA ALA A 11 -23.73 -8.51 -2.40
C ALA A 11 -22.47 -7.62 -2.36
N CYS A 12 -22.35 -6.70 -1.39
CA CYS A 12 -21.15 -5.89 -1.22
C CYS A 12 -19.90 -6.73 -0.90
N ILE A 13 -20.04 -7.77 -0.06
CA ILE A 13 -18.93 -8.67 0.28
C ILE A 13 -18.51 -9.50 -0.94
N LEU A 14 -19.47 -10.04 -1.70
CA LEU A 14 -19.17 -10.77 -2.93
C LEU A 14 -18.49 -9.89 -3.97
N PHE A 15 -18.95 -8.64 -4.13
CA PHE A 15 -18.31 -7.67 -5.00
C PHE A 15 -16.87 -7.38 -4.56
N LEU A 16 -16.65 -7.12 -3.27
CA LEU A 16 -15.32 -6.93 -2.70
C LEU A 16 -14.41 -8.15 -2.97
N ALA A 17 -14.89 -9.36 -2.72
CA ALA A 17 -14.14 -10.58 -2.99
C ALA A 17 -13.74 -10.69 -4.46
N GLY A 18 -14.67 -10.38 -5.38
CA GLY A 18 -14.40 -10.31 -6.82
C GLY A 18 -13.32 -9.28 -7.18
N VAL A 19 -13.36 -8.09 -6.58
CA VAL A 19 -12.35 -7.04 -6.78
C VAL A 19 -10.97 -7.47 -6.24
N ILE A 20 -10.92 -8.14 -5.09
CA ILE A 20 -9.67 -8.67 -4.53
C ILE A 20 -9.06 -9.71 -5.48
N VAL A 21 -9.87 -10.69 -5.91
CA VAL A 21 -9.43 -11.71 -6.87
C VAL A 21 -8.99 -11.07 -8.18
N TYR A 22 -9.71 -10.06 -8.68
CA TYR A 22 -9.35 -9.35 -9.90
C TYR A 22 -7.97 -8.66 -9.77
N ASN A 23 -7.70 -7.97 -8.67
CA ASN A 23 -6.43 -7.30 -8.44
C ASN A 23 -5.24 -8.26 -8.27
N LEU A 24 -5.47 -9.47 -7.74
CA LEU A 24 -4.41 -10.47 -7.54
C LEU A 24 -3.99 -11.20 -8.82
N ARG A 25 -4.71 -11.04 -9.93
CA ARG A 25 -4.39 -11.72 -11.20
C ARG A 25 -3.15 -11.17 -11.88
N GLU A 26 -2.90 -9.88 -11.73
CA GLU A 26 -1.81 -9.17 -12.40
C GLU A 26 -0.88 -8.61 -11.33
N PHE A 27 0.22 -9.33 -11.07
CA PHE A 27 1.20 -8.94 -10.07
C PHE A 27 2.61 -9.04 -10.66
N LEU A 28 3.27 -7.88 -10.76
CA LEU A 28 4.63 -7.73 -11.26
C LEU A 28 5.65 -7.56 -10.14
N ALA A 29 5.26 -7.10 -8.95
CA ALA A 29 6.14 -6.88 -7.79
C ALA A 29 7.31 -5.89 -7.97
N TYR A 30 7.45 -5.26 -9.14
CA TYR A 30 8.67 -4.53 -9.51
C TYR A 30 9.05 -3.46 -8.50
N ASP A 31 8.07 -2.69 -8.03
CA ASP A 31 8.33 -1.60 -7.09
C ASP A 31 8.70 -2.14 -5.70
N TYR A 32 7.98 -3.17 -5.24
CA TYR A 32 8.29 -3.84 -3.97
C TYR A 32 9.70 -4.43 -3.95
N LEU A 33 10.13 -5.02 -5.08
CA LEU A 33 11.45 -5.61 -5.22
C LEU A 33 12.56 -4.57 -5.00
N VAL A 34 12.39 -3.32 -5.47
CA VAL A 34 13.35 -2.24 -5.23
C VAL A 34 13.51 -1.97 -3.74
N TYR A 35 12.41 -1.87 -2.99
CA TYR A 35 12.45 -1.68 -1.54
C TYR A 35 13.10 -2.86 -0.81
N TYR A 36 12.71 -4.09 -1.17
CA TYR A 36 13.26 -5.30 -0.57
C TYR A 36 14.76 -5.46 -0.83
N ALA A 37 15.19 -5.26 -2.07
CA ALA A 37 16.59 -5.30 -2.48
C ALA A 37 17.42 -4.22 -1.75
N GLY A 38 16.88 -3.01 -1.67
CA GLY A 38 17.47 -1.93 -0.88
C GLY A 38 17.67 -2.33 0.58
N GLY A 39 16.62 -2.88 1.21
CA GLY A 39 16.68 -3.42 2.57
C GLY A 39 17.75 -4.48 2.75
N LYS A 40 17.89 -5.42 1.81
CA LYS A 40 18.97 -6.42 1.79
C LYS A 40 20.35 -5.79 1.73
N SER A 41 20.57 -4.83 0.84
CA SER A 41 21.89 -4.20 0.62
C SER A 41 22.41 -3.40 1.81
N VAL A 42 21.51 -2.92 2.68
CA VAL A 42 21.90 -2.15 3.89
C VAL A 42 21.74 -2.96 5.18
N ASN A 43 21.33 -4.23 5.08
CA ASN A 43 21.18 -5.11 6.23
C ASN A 43 22.53 -5.73 6.59
N TRP A 44 23.16 -5.17 7.61
CA TRP A 44 24.45 -5.58 8.16
C TRP A 44 24.45 -6.97 8.85
N PHE A 45 23.29 -7.62 8.97
CA PHE A 45 23.19 -9.03 9.40
C PHE A 45 23.20 -10.03 8.23
N LEU A 46 23.08 -9.55 7.00
CA LEU A 46 23.08 -10.38 5.81
C LEU A 46 24.39 -10.15 5.04
N ASP A 47 25.05 -11.24 4.67
CA ASP A 47 26.18 -11.17 3.74
C ASP A 47 25.63 -11.07 2.30
N TYR A 48 25.21 -9.85 1.93
CA TYR A 48 24.61 -9.56 0.63
C TYR A 48 25.60 -8.78 -0.26
N PRO A 49 25.95 -9.29 -1.46
CA PRO A 49 27.11 -8.81 -2.21
C PRO A 49 26.88 -7.48 -2.96
N SER A 50 25.63 -7.05 -3.16
CA SER A 50 25.31 -5.84 -3.91
C SER A 50 25.07 -4.64 -3.01
N ASN A 51 25.65 -3.52 -3.38
CA ASN A 51 25.42 -2.23 -2.76
C ASN A 51 24.10 -1.61 -3.23
N LEU A 52 23.62 -0.62 -2.46
CA LEU A 52 22.36 0.08 -2.72
C LEU A 52 22.25 0.65 -4.15
N TYR A 53 23.37 1.09 -4.72
CA TYR A 53 23.41 1.75 -6.04
C TYR A 53 23.98 0.89 -7.16
N ASP A 54 24.20 -0.41 -6.91
CA ASP A 54 24.61 -1.32 -7.96
C ASP A 54 23.43 -1.56 -8.92
N LEU A 55 23.66 -1.44 -10.22
CA LEU A 55 22.61 -1.64 -11.22
C LEU A 55 22.08 -3.08 -11.23
N ASP A 56 22.88 -4.04 -10.80
CA ASP A 56 22.51 -5.46 -10.74
C ASP A 56 21.77 -5.86 -9.44
N ILE A 57 21.53 -4.94 -8.51
CA ILE A 57 20.95 -5.23 -7.19
C ILE A 57 19.62 -6.01 -7.27
N LEU A 58 18.74 -5.68 -8.20
CA LEU A 58 17.47 -6.39 -8.36
C LEU A 58 17.68 -7.78 -8.96
N ARG A 59 18.61 -7.91 -9.91
CA ARG A 59 18.95 -9.17 -10.56
C ARG A 59 19.54 -10.16 -9.55
N GLU A 60 20.49 -9.70 -8.74
CA GLU A 60 21.09 -10.49 -7.67
C GLU A 60 20.07 -10.85 -6.59
N THR A 61 19.14 -9.94 -6.26
CA THR A 61 18.05 -10.24 -5.31
C THR A 61 17.17 -11.37 -5.84
N VAL A 62 16.73 -11.28 -7.10
CA VAL A 62 15.86 -12.27 -7.73
C VAL A 62 16.54 -13.65 -7.81
N ARG A 63 17.84 -13.68 -8.10
CA ARG A 63 18.66 -14.90 -8.07
C ARG A 63 18.77 -15.49 -6.67
N ALA A 64 19.14 -14.67 -5.69
CA ALA A 64 19.29 -15.08 -4.30
C ALA A 64 17.98 -15.63 -3.69
N GLU A 65 16.85 -15.11 -4.14
CA GLU A 65 15.51 -15.52 -3.67
C GLU A 65 14.89 -16.65 -4.50
N ASN A 66 15.59 -17.13 -5.54
CA ASN A 66 15.05 -18.04 -6.56
C ASN A 66 13.64 -17.59 -7.04
N PHE A 67 13.50 -16.28 -7.23
CA PHE A 67 12.27 -15.66 -7.66
C PHE A 67 12.25 -15.63 -9.18
N ARG A 68 11.17 -16.07 -9.83
CA ARG A 68 11.07 -16.01 -11.28
C ARG A 68 10.36 -14.73 -11.69
N TYR A 69 11.12 -13.76 -12.18
CA TYR A 69 10.56 -12.51 -12.67
C TYR A 69 9.92 -12.70 -14.05
N ILE A 70 8.73 -12.11 -14.26
CA ILE A 70 7.87 -12.39 -15.42
C ILE A 70 8.50 -11.94 -16.75
N PHE A 71 9.35 -10.90 -16.72
CA PHE A 71 10.03 -10.37 -17.91
C PHE A 71 11.48 -10.88 -18.09
N GLY A 72 11.89 -11.90 -17.33
CA GLY A 72 13.28 -12.38 -17.31
C GLY A 72 14.27 -11.39 -16.70
N ASP A 73 15.56 -11.69 -16.78
CA ASP A 73 16.65 -10.84 -16.26
C ASP A 73 16.79 -9.50 -17.02
N SER A 74 16.25 -9.42 -18.24
CA SER A 74 16.46 -8.33 -19.22
C SER A 74 15.87 -6.96 -18.83
N GLY A 75 15.39 -6.77 -17.60
CA GLY A 75 14.86 -5.50 -17.08
C GLY A 75 15.18 -5.23 -15.60
N LEU A 76 16.11 -5.98 -15.01
CA LEU A 76 16.50 -5.87 -13.59
C LEU A 76 17.77 -5.02 -13.38
N TRP A 77 18.20 -4.28 -14.41
CA TRP A 77 19.34 -3.37 -14.39
C TRP A 77 18.94 -2.00 -13.83
N LEU A 78 18.57 -1.95 -12.55
CA LEU A 78 18.10 -0.73 -11.91
C LEU A 78 18.61 -0.67 -10.46
N ALA A 79 19.37 0.38 -10.15
CA ALA A 79 19.77 0.71 -8.79
C ALA A 79 18.57 1.11 -7.92
N PHE A 80 18.76 1.20 -6.61
CA PHE A 80 17.74 1.75 -5.73
C PHE A 80 17.38 3.20 -6.11
N THR A 81 16.10 3.46 -6.38
CA THR A 81 15.61 4.76 -6.90
C THR A 81 14.87 5.60 -5.86
N TYR A 82 14.77 5.13 -4.62
CA TYR A 82 14.09 5.81 -3.53
C TYR A 82 15.08 6.53 -2.60
N PRO A 83 14.62 7.45 -1.74
CA PRO A 83 15.49 8.01 -0.71
C PRO A 83 16.07 6.89 0.19
N PRO A 84 17.36 6.96 0.58
CA PRO A 84 18.01 5.89 1.37
C PRO A 84 17.32 5.57 2.70
N PHE A 85 16.56 6.51 3.27
CA PHE A 85 15.75 6.24 4.46
C PHE A 85 14.75 5.09 4.23
N ALA A 86 14.23 4.93 3.01
CA ALA A 86 13.32 3.85 2.68
C ALA A 86 13.99 2.46 2.73
N SER A 87 15.26 2.32 2.35
CA SER A 87 15.94 1.02 2.43
C SER A 87 16.12 0.56 3.87
N LEU A 88 16.42 1.49 4.79
CA LEU A 88 16.53 1.18 6.22
C LEU A 88 15.21 0.62 6.80
N LEU A 89 14.06 1.17 6.39
CA LEU A 89 12.76 0.68 6.84
C LEU A 89 12.42 -0.72 6.31
N PHE A 90 13.09 -1.17 5.25
CA PHE A 90 12.88 -2.49 4.65
C PHE A 90 13.89 -3.55 5.13
N ILE A 91 14.80 -3.21 6.05
CA ILE A 91 15.67 -4.17 6.74
C ILE A 91 14.84 -5.32 7.37
N PRO A 92 13.74 -5.08 8.11
CA PRO A 92 12.95 -6.18 8.68
C PRO A 92 12.36 -7.13 7.62
N ALA A 93 11.95 -6.60 6.47
CA ALA A 93 11.40 -7.41 5.38
C ALA A 93 12.47 -8.33 4.78
N SER A 94 13.74 -7.92 4.75
CA SER A 94 14.84 -8.69 4.18
C SER A 94 15.20 -9.98 4.94
N PHE A 95 14.69 -10.16 6.17
CA PHE A 95 14.81 -11.41 6.92
C PHE A 95 13.79 -12.47 6.49
N LEU A 96 12.78 -12.08 5.73
CA LEU A 96 11.74 -12.97 5.24
C LEU A 96 12.05 -13.39 3.80
N PRO A 97 11.76 -14.63 3.37
CA PRO A 97 11.79 -14.97 1.96
C PRO A 97 10.92 -13.99 1.15
N LEU A 98 11.39 -13.55 -0.01
CA LEU A 98 10.74 -12.49 -0.80
C LEU A 98 9.24 -12.73 -1.04
N ARG A 99 8.85 -13.99 -1.29
CA ARG A 99 7.44 -14.39 -1.50
C ARG A 99 6.58 -14.15 -0.25
N VAL A 100 7.13 -14.40 0.93
CA VAL A 100 6.46 -14.16 2.22
C VAL A 100 6.33 -12.66 2.46
N ALA A 101 7.41 -11.90 2.23
CA ALA A 101 7.41 -10.45 2.37
C ALA A 101 6.36 -9.79 1.47
N ILE A 102 6.29 -10.19 0.20
CA ILE A 102 5.25 -9.77 -0.76
C ILE A 102 3.85 -10.14 -0.27
N GLY A 103 3.64 -11.39 0.18
CA GLY A 103 2.33 -11.85 0.63
C GLY A 103 1.81 -11.05 1.83
N LEU A 104 2.67 -10.78 2.81
CA LEU A 104 2.36 -9.93 3.96
C LEU A 104 2.06 -8.49 3.52
N HIS A 105 2.89 -7.92 2.63
CA HIS A 105 2.68 -6.59 2.09
C HIS A 105 1.31 -6.43 1.41
N LEU A 106 0.94 -7.37 0.54
CA LEU A 106 -0.34 -7.34 -0.14
C LEU A 106 -1.52 -7.57 0.82
N ALA A 107 -1.33 -8.36 1.88
CA ALA A 107 -2.38 -8.63 2.87
C ALA A 107 -2.85 -7.35 3.59
N PHE A 108 -2.00 -6.31 3.70
CA PHE A 108 -2.37 -5.04 4.31
C PHE A 108 -3.20 -4.12 3.41
N PHE A 109 -3.26 -4.36 2.10
CA PHE A 109 -3.95 -3.44 1.17
C PHE A 109 -5.45 -3.39 1.45
N VAL A 110 -6.06 -4.54 1.73
CA VAL A 110 -7.49 -4.63 2.04
C VAL A 110 -7.79 -3.91 3.37
N PRO A 111 -7.14 -4.22 4.51
CA PRO A 111 -7.29 -3.46 5.75
C PRO A 111 -7.11 -1.94 5.58
N ILE A 112 -6.11 -1.50 4.80
CA ILE A 112 -5.90 -0.07 4.55
C ILE A 112 -7.07 0.53 3.78
N ALA A 113 -7.57 -0.14 2.73
CA ALA A 113 -8.74 0.33 2.00
C ALA A 113 -9.99 0.43 2.90
N PHE A 114 -10.18 -0.52 3.82
CA PHE A 114 -11.22 -0.45 4.85
C PHE A 114 -11.04 0.74 5.79
N TYR A 115 -9.81 1.01 6.23
CA TYR A 115 -9.50 2.17 7.06
C TYR A 115 -9.82 3.48 6.33
N CYS A 116 -9.39 3.63 5.08
CA CYS A 116 -9.69 4.80 4.25
C CYS A 116 -11.21 4.98 4.04
N ALA A 117 -11.94 3.89 3.76
CA ALA A 117 -13.40 3.91 3.62
C ALA A 117 -14.10 4.33 4.92
N LYS A 118 -13.62 3.85 6.07
CA LYS A 118 -14.13 4.26 7.39
C LYS A 118 -13.87 5.74 7.64
N VAL A 119 -12.64 6.21 7.41
CA VAL A 119 -12.27 7.62 7.55
C VAL A 119 -13.16 8.52 6.69
N LEU A 120 -13.39 8.14 5.43
CA LEU A 120 -14.30 8.85 4.52
C LEU A 120 -15.72 8.90 5.07
N ARG A 121 -16.26 7.76 5.51
CA ARG A 121 -17.61 7.70 6.11
C ARG A 121 -17.71 8.62 7.32
N ASP A 122 -16.77 8.53 8.24
CA ASP A 122 -16.80 9.30 9.50
C ASP A 122 -16.65 10.81 9.23
N TYR A 123 -15.87 11.19 8.24
CA TYR A 123 -15.77 12.58 7.76
C TYR A 123 -17.10 13.09 7.18
N LEU A 124 -17.73 12.32 6.30
CA LEU A 124 -19.01 12.69 5.67
C LEU A 124 -20.15 12.76 6.70
N ALA A 125 -20.18 11.82 7.65
CA ALA A 125 -21.16 11.81 8.73
C ALA A 125 -21.05 13.07 9.62
N LYS A 126 -19.82 13.49 9.98
CA LYS A 126 -19.59 14.73 10.75
C LYS A 126 -20.06 16.00 10.04
N ARG A 127 -20.10 15.98 8.70
CA ARG A 127 -20.54 17.12 7.87
C ARG A 127 -22.04 17.11 7.58
N ASN A 128 -22.82 16.20 8.19
CA ASN A 128 -24.24 15.98 7.87
C ASN A 128 -24.49 15.80 6.36
N SER A 129 -23.48 15.29 5.64
CA SER A 129 -23.60 15.02 4.21
C SER A 129 -24.41 13.73 4.05
N ARG A 130 -25.49 13.78 3.28
CA ARG A 130 -26.28 12.59 2.95
C ARG A 130 -25.38 11.58 2.26
N LEU A 131 -25.17 10.41 2.86
CA LEU A 131 -24.36 9.38 2.24
C LEU A 131 -25.10 8.84 1.02
N LEU A 132 -24.38 8.59 -0.06
CA LEU A 132 -24.95 7.90 -1.22
C LEU A 132 -25.54 6.57 -0.76
N PHE A 133 -26.82 6.36 -1.07
CA PHE A 133 -27.58 5.17 -0.69
C PHE A 133 -27.72 4.92 0.82
N GLU A 134 -27.62 5.95 1.67
CA GLU A 134 -27.75 5.83 3.14
C GLU A 134 -29.05 5.14 3.58
N LYS A 135 -30.14 5.36 2.84
CA LYS A 135 -31.44 4.69 3.08
C LYS A 135 -31.43 3.18 2.82
N TYR A 136 -30.48 2.68 2.02
CA TYR A 136 -30.42 1.28 1.58
C TYR A 136 -29.24 0.51 2.18
N LEU A 137 -28.11 1.18 2.38
CA LEU A 137 -26.90 0.58 2.92
C LEU A 137 -26.92 0.60 4.46
N SER A 138 -26.37 -0.45 5.09
CA SER A 138 -25.94 -0.33 6.48
C SER A 138 -24.59 0.43 6.53
N PRO A 139 -24.22 1.01 7.68
CA PRO A 139 -22.88 1.59 7.87
C PRO A 139 -21.75 0.65 7.43
N PHE A 140 -21.89 -0.64 7.74
CA PHE A 140 -20.91 -1.66 7.36
C PHE A 140 -20.92 -1.91 5.85
N SER A 141 -22.10 -2.08 5.23
CA SER A 141 -22.22 -2.28 3.78
C SER A 141 -21.64 -1.10 3.00
N PHE A 142 -21.81 0.13 3.49
CA PHE A 142 -21.20 1.32 2.91
C PHE A 142 -19.67 1.26 2.95
N ILE A 143 -19.07 0.92 4.10
CA ILE A 143 -17.62 0.79 4.22
C ILE A 143 -17.09 -0.32 3.29
N VAL A 144 -17.74 -1.49 3.26
CA VAL A 144 -17.35 -2.60 2.37
C VAL A 144 -17.40 -2.18 0.90
N LEU A 145 -18.49 -1.52 0.49
CA LEU A 145 -18.64 -1.04 -0.88
C LEU A 145 -17.58 0.02 -1.22
N CYS A 146 -17.36 1.00 -0.35
CA CYS A 146 -16.32 2.01 -0.55
C CYS A 146 -14.93 1.40 -0.61
N ALA A 147 -14.60 0.43 0.26
CA ALA A 147 -13.33 -0.28 0.21
C ALA A 147 -13.16 -1.02 -1.12
N ALA A 148 -14.21 -1.69 -1.62
CA ALA A 148 -14.17 -2.34 -2.93
C ALA A 148 -13.93 -1.33 -4.07
N LEU A 149 -14.59 -0.18 -4.05
CA LEU A 149 -14.39 0.87 -5.06
C LEU A 149 -12.98 1.48 -4.99
N ILE A 150 -12.45 1.67 -3.78
CA ILE A 150 -11.07 2.10 -3.56
C ILE A 150 -10.12 1.09 -4.19
N LEU A 151 -10.25 -0.21 -3.88
CA LEU A 151 -9.42 -1.28 -4.44
C LEU A 151 -9.57 -1.44 -5.96
N LEU A 152 -10.73 -1.06 -6.53
CA LEU A 152 -10.97 -1.11 -7.97
C LEU A 152 -10.44 0.13 -8.71
N SER A 153 -10.19 1.24 -8.00
CA SER A 153 -9.70 2.48 -8.60
C SER A 153 -8.35 2.26 -9.28
N ALA A 154 -8.12 2.96 -10.41
CA ALA A 154 -6.87 2.86 -11.15
C ALA A 154 -5.61 3.07 -10.28
N PRO A 155 -5.57 4.04 -9.33
CA PRO A 155 -4.43 4.18 -8.43
C PRO A 155 -4.16 2.91 -7.63
N TRP A 156 -5.16 2.31 -7.01
CA TRP A 156 -4.99 1.11 -6.19
C TRP A 156 -4.63 -0.12 -7.00
N ARG A 157 -5.26 -0.29 -8.17
CA ARG A 157 -4.89 -1.36 -9.10
C ARG A 157 -3.41 -1.29 -9.49
N ASN A 158 -2.89 -0.09 -9.75
CA ASN A 158 -1.46 0.08 -10.03
C ASN A 158 -0.59 -0.24 -8.81
N ASN A 159 -1.06 0.06 -7.58
CA ASN A 159 -0.35 -0.35 -6.37
C ASN A 159 -0.29 -1.86 -6.24
N PHE A 160 -1.37 -2.59 -6.53
CA PHE A 160 -1.34 -4.06 -6.59
C PHE A 160 -0.36 -4.52 -7.66
N LEU A 161 -0.53 -4.06 -8.90
CA LEU A 161 0.28 -4.48 -10.04
C LEU A 161 1.78 -4.39 -9.77
N TYR A 162 2.26 -3.28 -9.21
CA TYR A 162 3.69 -3.08 -8.96
C TYR A 162 4.14 -3.40 -7.53
N GLY A 163 3.22 -3.72 -6.61
CA GLY A 163 3.53 -3.90 -5.19
C GLY A 163 3.96 -2.62 -4.48
N GLN A 164 3.43 -1.46 -4.90
CA GLN A 164 3.88 -0.17 -4.37
C GLN A 164 3.50 0.05 -2.90
N ILE A 165 4.24 0.92 -2.22
CA ILE A 165 4.00 1.27 -0.81
C ILE A 165 3.04 2.45 -0.60
N ASN A 166 2.51 3.05 -1.67
CA ASN A 166 1.70 4.27 -1.54
C ASN A 166 0.47 4.11 -0.62
N PRO A 167 -0.19 2.93 -0.49
CA PRO A 167 -1.28 2.75 0.48
C PRO A 167 -0.86 3.06 1.92
N TYR A 168 0.35 2.68 2.33
CA TYR A 168 0.88 2.96 3.66
C TYR A 168 1.15 4.45 3.85
N LEU A 169 1.72 5.09 2.82
CA LEU A 169 1.98 6.53 2.82
C LEU A 169 0.67 7.32 2.93
N LEU A 170 -0.39 6.87 2.24
CA LEU A 170 -1.70 7.47 2.34
C LEU A 170 -2.25 7.39 3.77
N VAL A 171 -2.06 6.28 4.49
CA VAL A 171 -2.45 6.17 5.90
C VAL A 171 -1.70 7.18 6.77
N LEU A 172 -0.39 7.31 6.59
CA LEU A 172 0.42 8.29 7.34
C LEU A 172 -0.08 9.71 7.08
N ILE A 173 -0.34 10.06 5.82
CA ILE A 173 -0.84 11.38 5.43
C ILE A 173 -2.24 11.63 6.02
N LEU A 174 -3.17 10.68 5.88
CA LEU A 174 -4.52 10.80 6.44
C LEU A 174 -4.48 10.94 7.97
N TYR A 175 -3.63 10.16 8.63
CA TYR A 175 -3.44 10.25 10.07
C TYR A 175 -2.92 11.64 10.48
N ASP A 176 -1.94 12.19 9.75
CA ASP A 176 -1.37 13.50 10.06
C ASP A 176 -2.40 14.63 9.95
N LEU A 177 -3.23 14.57 8.90
CA LEU A 177 -4.22 15.59 8.60
C LEU A 177 -5.43 15.53 9.53
N LEU A 178 -5.85 14.31 9.92
CA LEU A 178 -7.12 14.09 10.61
C LEU A 178 -6.98 13.88 12.12
N ARG A 179 -5.75 13.66 12.63
CA ARG A 179 -5.55 13.52 14.08
C ARG A 179 -5.91 14.81 14.83
N PRO A 180 -6.42 14.68 16.07
CA PRO A 180 -6.55 15.81 16.98
C PRO A 180 -5.21 16.52 17.19
N GLY A 181 -5.24 17.77 17.66
CA GLY A 181 -4.02 18.48 18.06
C GLY A 181 -3.27 17.68 19.15
N THR A 182 -1.99 17.39 18.91
CA THR A 182 -1.11 16.69 19.88
C THR A 182 0.21 17.44 20.00
N ARG A 183 1.11 17.00 20.89
CA ARG A 183 2.47 17.54 21.01
C ARG A 183 3.34 17.34 19.76
N ILE A 184 3.01 16.37 18.92
CA ILE A 184 3.69 16.15 17.64
C ILE A 184 3.05 17.09 16.61
N PRO A 185 3.78 18.07 16.04
CA PRO A 185 3.24 19.02 15.07
C PRO A 185 2.68 18.33 13.83
N ARG A 186 1.67 18.94 13.19
CA ARG A 186 1.21 18.52 11.86
C ARG A 186 2.36 18.63 10.86
N GLY A 187 2.37 17.76 9.86
CA GLY A 187 3.42 17.69 8.84
C GLY A 187 4.52 16.67 9.15
N VAL A 188 4.66 16.20 10.40
CA VAL A 188 5.70 15.21 10.77
C VAL A 188 5.51 13.89 10.02
N PHE A 189 4.29 13.35 9.97
CA PHE A 189 4.06 12.08 9.30
C PHE A 189 4.06 12.22 7.77
N ILE A 190 3.66 13.38 7.24
CA ILE A 190 3.85 13.72 5.83
C ILE A 190 5.34 13.80 5.49
N GLY A 191 6.15 14.42 6.35
CA GLY A 191 7.60 14.49 6.21
C GLY A 191 8.26 13.11 6.24
N ILE A 192 7.84 12.23 7.15
CA ILE A 192 8.26 10.82 7.15
C ILE A 192 7.87 10.16 5.83
N ALA A 193 6.62 10.32 5.36
CA ALA A 193 6.18 9.74 4.09
C ALA A 193 7.01 10.25 2.91
N ALA A 194 7.35 11.55 2.89
CA ALA A 194 8.21 12.17 1.89
C ALA A 194 9.65 11.64 1.93
N GLY A 195 10.16 11.35 3.13
CA GLY A 195 11.43 10.68 3.35
C GLY A 195 11.46 9.23 2.83
N ILE A 196 10.30 8.57 2.66
CA ILE A 196 10.22 7.21 2.09
C ILE A 196 10.03 7.26 0.57
N LYS A 197 9.18 8.16 0.08
CA LYS A 197 8.94 8.36 -1.36
C LYS A 197 8.65 9.83 -1.59
N LEU A 198 9.27 10.44 -2.61
CA LEU A 198 9.16 11.87 -2.85
C LEU A 198 7.73 12.32 -3.26
N THR A 199 6.86 11.43 -3.73
CA THR A 199 5.50 11.78 -4.16
C THR A 199 4.69 12.53 -3.09
N PRO A 200 4.63 12.09 -1.82
CA PRO A 200 4.08 12.84 -0.70
C PRO A 200 4.61 14.28 -0.51
N LEU A 201 5.83 14.59 -0.93
CA LEU A 201 6.43 15.91 -0.72
C LEU A 201 5.60 17.02 -1.36
N ALA A 202 4.96 16.76 -2.51
CA ALA A 202 4.07 17.71 -3.16
C ALA A 202 2.87 18.12 -2.29
N ILE A 203 2.40 17.23 -1.40
CA ILE A 203 1.32 17.54 -0.44
C ILE A 203 1.88 18.35 0.74
N GLY A 204 3.10 18.03 1.19
CA GLY A 204 3.76 18.73 2.29
C GLY A 204 4.07 20.20 2.01
N VAL A 205 4.31 20.59 0.75
CA VAL A 205 4.58 21.99 0.35
C VAL A 205 3.33 22.90 0.49
N LEU A 206 2.12 22.33 0.58
CA LEU A 206 0.87 23.08 0.65
C LEU A 206 0.46 23.51 2.06
N PHE A 207 1.20 23.09 3.09
CA PHE A 207 0.91 23.36 4.51
C PHE A 207 2.13 23.96 5.21
#